data_AF-A0A9J6DE90-F1
#
_entry.id   AF-A0A9J6DE90-F1
#
_cell.length_a   1.000
_cell.length_b   1.000
_cell.length_c   1.000
_cell.angle_alpha   90.00
_cell.angle_beta   90.00
_cell.angle_gamma   90.00
#
_symmetry.space_group_name_H-M   'P 1'
#
loop_
_entity.id
_entity.type
_entity.pdbx_description
1 polymer ?
#
loop_
_entity_poly.entity_id
_entity_poly.type
_entity_poly.pdbx_seq_one_letter_code
_entity_poly.pdbx_strand_id
1 'polypeptide(L)'
;MGRHLRSFTAAFKLQVIDYAEEHGKREAGRKYDVDEKRVRYWMNQKDALAATNRSRKAFRGKKCKYPQLESELVNYVVDTRRDGYAVKQKRPDPKSRDFPAPPGPECSGLCDLPGAENFPEDSPTKQFYKDKVLSSQEEITQLKKKVSLMSPEERHATLMLNEMQLAPGLVYNPSSGTVLGAPTIPLADGTLPPNCLATHGLVFMLGGITTCWKQTVAYHLTGNSFHAKTVKDIIIVIIKACEAISLKNVVVTDTRGRNQAVWKLFGIIVGKHSKPKTSCPHPCDASR
;
A
#
# COMPACT_ATOMS: atom_id res chain seq x y z
N MET A 1 11.43 -22.05 33.28
CA MET A 1 12.14 -21.18 32.33
C MET A 1 12.18 -21.84 30.97
N GLY A 2 11.54 -21.25 29.95
CA GLY A 2 11.55 -21.80 28.58
C GLY A 2 12.92 -21.62 27.93
N ARG A 3 13.52 -22.69 27.40
CA ARG A 3 14.77 -22.61 26.64
C ARG A 3 14.50 -21.86 25.33
N HIS A 4 15.03 -20.65 25.20
CA HIS A 4 14.93 -19.88 23.95
C HIS A 4 15.71 -20.59 22.84
N LEU A 5 15.01 -21.18 21.87
CA LEU A 5 15.64 -21.88 20.76
C LEU A 5 16.31 -20.86 19.83
N ARG A 6 17.65 -20.84 19.78
CA ARG A 6 18.42 -20.04 18.81
C ARG A 6 18.03 -20.43 17.37
N SER A 7 17.76 -19.42 16.54
CA SER A 7 17.46 -19.57 15.12
C SER A 7 18.66 -19.15 14.28
N PHE A 8 19.00 -19.95 13.25
CA PHE A 8 20.21 -19.77 12.45
C PHE A 8 19.87 -19.61 10.96
N THR A 9 20.59 -18.76 10.26
CA THR A 9 20.45 -18.52 8.81
C THR A 9 21.01 -19.68 7.99
N ALA A 10 20.56 -19.84 6.75
CA ALA A 10 21.04 -20.89 5.86
C ALA A 10 22.55 -20.74 5.58
N ALA A 11 23.05 -19.52 5.41
CA ALA A 11 24.48 -19.25 5.26
C ALA A 11 25.30 -19.76 6.44
N PHE A 12 24.87 -19.48 7.67
CA PHE A 12 25.56 -19.99 8.87
C PHE A 12 25.51 -21.52 8.94
N LYS A 13 24.37 -22.13 8.61
CA LYS A 13 24.26 -23.60 8.60
C LYS A 13 25.18 -24.25 7.58
N LEU A 14 25.33 -23.66 6.38
CA LEU A 14 26.25 -24.13 5.35
C LEU A 14 27.70 -24.04 5.82
N GLN A 15 28.11 -22.90 6.41
CA GLN A 15 29.44 -22.75 7.01
C GLN A 15 29.75 -23.81 8.08
N VAL A 16 28.76 -24.14 8.91
CA VAL A 16 28.88 -25.20 9.93
C VAL A 16 28.97 -26.59 9.29
N ILE A 17 28.26 -26.84 8.18
CA ILE A 17 28.31 -28.10 7.43
C ILE A 17 29.68 -28.27 6.77
N ASP A 18 30.19 -27.24 6.07
CA ASP A 18 31.49 -27.30 5.38
C ASP A 18 32.61 -27.65 6.38
N TYR A 19 32.60 -26.99 7.55
CA TYR A 19 33.53 -27.31 8.62
C TYR A 19 33.32 -28.71 9.22
N ALA A 20 32.07 -29.18 9.33
CA ALA A 20 31.76 -30.51 9.85
C ALA A 20 32.16 -31.64 8.88
N GLU A 21 32.23 -31.38 7.58
CA GLU A 21 32.74 -32.33 6.58
C GLU A 21 34.24 -32.52 6.69
N GLU A 22 34.97 -31.45 7.00
CA GLU A 22 36.43 -31.48 7.17
C GLU A 22 36.86 -32.00 8.56
N HIS A 23 36.18 -31.59 9.63
CA HIS A 23 36.64 -31.79 11.02
C HIS A 23 35.73 -32.69 11.85
N GLY A 24 34.58 -33.11 11.30
CA GLY A 24 33.60 -33.93 11.99
C GLY A 24 32.54 -33.14 12.77
N LYS A 25 31.37 -33.76 12.94
CA LYS A 25 30.14 -33.14 13.48
C LYS A 25 30.29 -32.66 14.92
N ARG A 26 31.07 -33.38 15.72
CA ARG A 26 31.30 -33.10 17.14
C ARG A 26 32.20 -31.88 17.34
N GLU A 27 33.24 -31.78 16.52
CA GLU A 27 34.16 -30.63 16.52
C GLU A 27 33.48 -29.37 15.98
N ALA A 28 32.64 -29.50 14.95
CA ALA A 28 31.79 -28.39 14.50
C ALA A 28 30.84 -27.90 15.60
N GLY A 29 30.25 -28.81 16.37
CA GLY A 29 29.39 -28.44 17.50
C GLY A 29 30.13 -27.65 18.59
N ARG A 30 31.38 -28.06 18.90
CA ARG A 30 32.25 -27.35 19.84
C ARG A 30 32.67 -25.98 19.33
N LYS A 31 33.13 -25.89 18.07
CA LYS A 31 33.62 -24.64 17.47
C LYS A 31 32.53 -23.56 17.37
N TYR A 32 31.32 -23.95 16.97
CA TYR A 32 30.24 -23.01 16.67
C TYR A 32 29.19 -22.89 17.80
N ASP A 33 29.39 -23.57 18.94
CA ASP A 33 28.43 -23.64 20.04
C ASP A 33 27.02 -24.07 19.57
N VAL A 34 27.00 -25.15 18.79
CA VAL A 34 25.78 -25.74 18.24
C VAL A 34 25.69 -27.20 18.69
N ASP A 35 24.51 -27.59 19.17
CA ASP A 35 24.23 -28.98 19.52
C ASP A 35 24.50 -29.90 18.31
N GLU A 36 25.30 -30.96 18.51
CA GLU A 36 25.65 -31.94 17.48
C GLU A 36 24.42 -32.50 16.75
N LYS A 37 23.28 -32.63 17.43
CA LYS A 37 22.01 -33.05 16.81
C LYS A 37 21.55 -32.09 15.72
N ARG A 38 21.77 -30.78 15.89
CA ARG A 38 21.44 -29.75 14.89
C ARG A 38 22.41 -29.79 13.72
N VAL A 39 23.70 -29.96 13.98
CA VAL A 39 24.73 -30.11 12.93
C VAL A 39 24.39 -31.32 12.05
N ARG A 40 24.04 -32.46 12.67
CA ARG A 40 23.60 -33.65 11.95
C ARG A 40 22.33 -33.40 11.12
N TYR A 41 21.33 -32.73 11.69
CA TYR A 41 20.11 -32.39 10.98
C TYR A 41 20.36 -31.48 9.78
N TRP A 42 21.26 -30.50 9.90
CA TRP A 42 21.59 -29.59 8.81
C TRP A 42 22.38 -30.29 7.70
N MET A 43 23.29 -31.21 8.03
CA MET A 43 23.95 -32.05 7.03
C MET A 43 22.95 -32.83 6.17
N ASN A 44 21.92 -33.41 6.79
CA ASN A 44 20.87 -34.11 6.05
C ASN A 44 20.01 -33.17 5.17
N GLN A 45 20.14 -31.85 5.35
CA GLN A 45 19.45 -30.82 4.57
C GLN A 45 20.42 -30.02 3.69
N LYS A 46 21.66 -30.48 3.48
CA LYS A 46 22.71 -29.74 2.76
C LYS A 46 22.22 -29.22 1.40
N ASP A 47 21.66 -30.10 0.58
CA ASP A 47 21.19 -29.74 -0.77
C ASP A 47 20.04 -28.71 -0.73
N ALA A 48 19.09 -28.90 0.20
CA ALA A 48 17.97 -27.98 0.39
C ALA A 48 18.43 -26.61 0.93
N LEU A 49 19.49 -26.57 1.74
CA LEU A 49 20.11 -25.34 2.25
C LEU A 49 20.91 -24.63 1.16
N ALA A 50 21.58 -25.37 0.26
CA ALA A 50 22.30 -24.82 -0.88
C ALA A 50 21.34 -24.20 -1.91
N ALA A 51 20.20 -24.85 -2.16
CA ALA A 51 19.18 -24.37 -3.11
C ALA A 51 18.32 -23.19 -2.60
N THR A 52 18.44 -22.79 -1.34
CA THR A 52 17.62 -21.73 -0.75
C THR A 52 18.36 -20.41 -0.56
N ASN A 53 17.62 -19.34 -0.22
CA ASN A 53 18.23 -18.05 0.06
C ASN A 53 19.07 -18.10 1.35
N ARG A 54 20.28 -17.51 1.30
CA ARG A 54 21.25 -17.41 2.41
C ARG A 54 20.66 -16.89 3.74
N SER A 55 19.67 -16.00 3.68
CA SER A 55 19.01 -15.41 4.86
C SER A 55 17.96 -16.32 5.52
N ARG A 56 17.53 -17.40 4.86
CA ARG A 56 16.42 -18.25 5.32
C ARG A 56 16.78 -18.95 6.64
N LYS A 57 15.94 -18.77 7.67
CA LYS A 57 16.19 -19.35 9.02
C LYS A 57 15.54 -20.72 9.25
N ALA A 58 14.40 -20.98 8.60
CA ALA A 58 13.68 -22.26 8.73
C ALA A 58 12.91 -22.63 7.46
N PHE A 59 12.74 -23.93 7.22
CA PHE A 59 11.86 -24.46 6.18
C PHE A 59 10.42 -24.57 6.70
N ARG A 60 9.87 -23.45 7.19
CA ARG A 60 8.46 -23.34 7.59
C ARG A 60 7.66 -22.73 6.44
N GLY A 61 6.41 -23.17 6.25
CA GLY A 61 5.51 -22.63 5.24
C GLY A 61 4.64 -23.70 4.58
N LYS A 62 3.57 -23.26 3.91
CA LYS A 62 2.75 -24.14 3.06
C LYS A 62 3.56 -24.52 1.81
N LYS A 63 3.44 -25.77 1.37
CA LYS A 63 4.02 -26.20 0.09
C LYS A 63 3.30 -25.46 -1.05
N CYS A 64 4.05 -25.16 -2.10
CA CYS A 64 3.54 -24.70 -3.38
C CYS A 64 2.42 -25.64 -3.84
N LYS A 65 1.22 -25.09 -4.12
CA LYS A 65 0.07 -25.90 -4.56
C LYS A 65 0.12 -26.22 -6.05
N TYR A 66 0.75 -25.34 -6.84
CA TYR A 66 0.82 -25.45 -8.29
C TYR A 66 2.25 -25.17 -8.77
N PRO A 67 3.17 -26.16 -8.70
CA PRO A 67 4.60 -25.95 -8.97
C PRO A 67 4.92 -25.42 -10.37
N GLN A 68 4.21 -25.90 -11.38
CA GLN A 68 4.40 -25.47 -12.76
C GLN A 68 3.97 -24.00 -12.94
N LEU A 69 2.76 -23.65 -12.49
CA LEU A 69 2.22 -22.29 -12.56
C LEU A 69 3.05 -21.28 -11.76
N GLU A 70 3.53 -21.65 -10.57
CA GLU A 70 4.40 -20.76 -9.79
C GLU A 70 5.76 -20.56 -10.49
N SER A 71 6.29 -21.58 -11.18
CA SER A 71 7.53 -21.47 -11.95
C SER A 71 7.37 -20.56 -13.17
N GLU A 72 6.29 -20.73 -13.94
CA GLU A 72 5.95 -19.85 -15.06
C GLU A 72 5.75 -18.39 -14.61
N LEU A 73 5.06 -18.20 -13.48
CA LEU A 73 4.85 -16.87 -12.91
C LEU A 73 6.16 -16.22 -12.47
N VAL A 74 7.09 -16.99 -11.87
CA VAL A 74 8.40 -16.50 -11.49
C VAL A 74 9.20 -16.07 -12.72
N ASN A 75 9.23 -16.88 -13.78
CA ASN A 75 9.92 -16.54 -15.03
C ASN A 75 9.34 -15.27 -15.65
N TYR A 76 8.01 -15.18 -15.76
CA TYR A 76 7.34 -13.97 -16.23
C TYR A 76 7.72 -12.73 -15.39
N VAL A 77 7.75 -12.86 -14.06
CA VAL A 77 8.14 -11.75 -13.18
C VAL A 77 9.58 -11.33 -13.38
N VAL A 78 10.49 -12.30 -13.54
CA VAL A 78 11.92 -12.03 -13.77
C VAL A 78 12.13 -11.36 -15.12
N ASP A 79 11.53 -11.88 -16.19
CA ASP A 79 11.65 -11.31 -17.54
C ASP A 79 11.04 -9.91 -17.60
N THR A 80 9.81 -9.74 -17.08
CA THR A 80 9.13 -8.43 -17.07
C THR A 80 9.93 -7.37 -16.30
N ARG A 81 10.59 -7.77 -15.20
CA ARG A 81 11.48 -6.88 -14.43
C ARG A 81 12.81 -6.63 -15.12
N ARG A 82 13.37 -7.61 -15.82
CA ARG A 82 14.56 -7.46 -16.66
C ARG A 82 14.30 -6.42 -17.75
N ASP A 83 13.10 -6.42 -18.31
CA ASP A 83 12.65 -5.48 -19.32
C ASP A 83 12.28 -4.09 -18.74
N GLY A 84 12.49 -3.87 -17.43
CA GLY A 84 12.31 -2.59 -16.76
C GLY A 84 10.88 -2.29 -16.29
N TYR A 85 9.95 -3.24 -16.46
CA TYR A 85 8.55 -3.03 -16.09
C TYR A 85 8.22 -3.52 -14.67
N ALA A 86 7.44 -2.71 -13.95
CA ALA A 86 6.89 -3.11 -12.65
C ALA A 86 5.74 -4.12 -12.82
N VAL A 87 5.89 -5.32 -12.27
CA VAL A 87 4.83 -6.34 -12.28
C VAL A 87 3.77 -6.01 -11.24
N LYS A 88 2.57 -5.63 -11.70
CA LYS A 88 1.41 -5.39 -10.83
C LYS A 88 0.68 -6.71 -10.59
N GLN A 89 0.43 -7.06 -9.32
CA GLN A 89 -0.48 -8.15 -9.00
C GLN A 89 -1.90 -7.76 -9.43
N LYS A 90 -2.38 -8.35 -10.52
CA LYS A 90 -3.80 -8.33 -10.87
C LYS A 90 -4.44 -9.48 -10.10
N ARG A 91 -5.42 -9.20 -9.24
CA ARG A 91 -6.28 -10.28 -8.73
C ARG A 91 -6.95 -10.90 -9.96
N PRO A 92 -6.92 -12.23 -10.14
CA PRO A 92 -7.69 -12.84 -11.21
C PRO A 92 -9.16 -12.45 -11.02
N ASP A 93 -9.79 -11.95 -12.08
CA ASP A 93 -11.25 -11.83 -12.07
C ASP A 93 -11.82 -13.24 -11.86
N PRO A 94 -12.90 -13.41 -11.07
CA PRO A 94 -13.50 -14.72 -10.84
C PRO A 94 -13.96 -15.45 -12.12
N LYS A 95 -13.91 -14.78 -13.28
CA LYS A 95 -14.41 -15.27 -14.58
C LYS A 95 -13.35 -15.76 -15.56
N SER A 96 -12.04 -15.68 -15.31
CA SER A 96 -11.03 -16.12 -16.29
C SER A 96 -10.52 -17.54 -16.02
N ARG A 97 -11.35 -18.54 -16.28
CA ARG A 97 -10.87 -19.81 -16.84
C ARG A 97 -11.13 -19.67 -18.33
N ASP A 98 -10.09 -19.38 -19.11
CA ASP A 98 -9.94 -19.69 -20.53
C ASP A 98 -8.70 -18.93 -21.07
N PHE A 99 -7.64 -19.69 -21.34
CA PHE A 99 -6.51 -19.36 -22.22
C PHE A 99 -6.32 -20.60 -23.11
N PRO A 100 -5.71 -20.53 -24.33
CA PRO A 100 -5.03 -19.40 -24.97
C PRO A 100 -5.40 -19.20 -26.48
N ALA A 101 -4.79 -18.21 -27.14
CA ALA A 101 -4.50 -18.27 -28.58
C ALA A 101 -3.10 -17.68 -28.87
N PRO A 102 -2.30 -18.27 -29.80
CA PRO A 102 -0.92 -17.88 -30.09
C PRO A 102 -0.86 -16.96 -31.36
N PRO A 103 0.31 -16.63 -31.96
CA PRO A 103 0.76 -15.25 -32.09
C PRO A 103 0.74 -14.71 -33.53
N GLY A 104 0.92 -13.41 -33.68
CA GLY A 104 1.42 -12.79 -34.92
C GLY A 104 1.34 -11.26 -34.92
N PRO A 105 1.99 -10.57 -35.87
CA PRO A 105 3.30 -10.82 -36.45
C PRO A 105 4.33 -9.75 -36.02
N GLU A 106 5.58 -10.04 -36.36
CA GLU A 106 6.78 -9.23 -36.16
C GLU A 106 6.66 -7.81 -36.73
N CYS A 107 7.15 -6.82 -35.97
CA CYS A 107 7.61 -5.55 -36.52
C CYS A 107 9.09 -5.40 -36.17
N SER A 108 9.90 -5.70 -37.19
CA SER A 108 11.32 -5.44 -37.28
C SER A 108 11.58 -3.94 -37.50
N GLY A 109 12.56 -3.41 -36.78
CA GLY A 109 13.34 -2.23 -37.16
C GLY A 109 12.77 -0.86 -36.81
N LEU A 110 13.29 -0.25 -35.74
CA LEU A 110 14.24 0.86 -35.92
C LEU A 110 15.07 1.06 -34.65
N CYS A 111 16.35 1.26 -34.89
CA CYS A 111 17.46 1.19 -33.96
C CYS A 111 17.71 2.53 -33.26
N ASP A 112 18.42 2.44 -32.14
CA ASP A 112 19.38 3.42 -31.61
C ASP A 112 18.89 4.79 -31.13
N LEU A 113 18.86 4.97 -29.80
CA LEU A 113 19.40 6.18 -29.17
C LEU A 113 20.08 5.87 -27.82
N PRO A 114 21.13 6.64 -27.47
CA PRO A 114 22.16 6.27 -26.50
C PRO A 114 21.84 6.71 -25.08
N GLY A 115 22.63 6.20 -24.13
CA GLY A 115 22.98 6.95 -22.93
C GLY A 115 22.00 6.84 -21.78
N ALA A 116 22.25 5.86 -20.92
CA ALA A 116 21.75 5.80 -19.56
C ALA A 116 22.39 6.89 -18.69
N GLU A 117 22.22 8.18 -19.01
CA GLU A 117 22.57 9.31 -18.15
C GLU A 117 21.63 10.48 -18.49
N ASN A 118 20.43 10.49 -17.90
CA ASN A 118 19.50 11.62 -17.70
C ASN A 118 18.09 11.06 -17.45
N PHE A 119 17.86 10.46 -16.29
CA PHE A 119 16.49 10.36 -15.79
C PHE A 119 16.07 11.76 -15.33
N PRO A 120 15.00 12.37 -15.85
CA PRO A 120 14.46 13.58 -15.26
C PRO A 120 14.03 13.21 -13.83
N GLU A 121 14.53 13.92 -12.82
CA GLU A 121 14.09 13.77 -11.42
C GLU A 121 12.58 13.93 -11.23
N ASP A 122 11.92 14.50 -12.24
CA ASP A 122 10.49 14.75 -12.31
C ASP A 122 9.76 13.71 -13.14
N SER A 123 9.45 12.60 -12.49
CA SER A 123 8.32 11.77 -12.90
C SER A 123 7.05 12.65 -13.00
N PRO A 124 6.25 12.55 -14.08
CA PRO A 124 4.97 13.25 -14.18
C PRO A 124 4.06 12.98 -12.98
N THR A 125 4.21 11.81 -12.37
CA THR A 125 3.50 11.41 -11.15
C THR A 125 3.95 12.20 -9.93
N LYS A 126 5.24 12.55 -9.81
CA LYS A 126 5.74 13.42 -8.73
C LYS A 126 5.30 14.87 -8.94
N GLN A 127 5.37 15.39 -10.17
CA GLN A 127 4.92 16.75 -10.49
C GLN A 127 3.40 16.92 -10.26
N PHE A 128 2.61 15.88 -10.54
CA PHE A 128 1.16 15.86 -10.27
C PHE A 128 0.80 16.06 -8.79
N TYR A 129 1.66 15.65 -7.86
CA TYR A 129 1.45 15.86 -6.41
C TYR A 129 2.05 17.17 -5.88
N LYS A 130 2.80 17.94 -6.68
CA LYS A 130 3.58 19.10 -6.19
C LYS A 130 2.80 20.41 -6.04
N ASP A 131 1.71 20.61 -6.78
CA ASP A 131 1.12 21.96 -6.93
C ASP A 131 -0.30 22.14 -6.36
N LYS A 132 -0.89 21.17 -5.66
CA LYS A 132 -2.33 21.22 -5.31
C LYS A 132 -2.67 21.13 -3.82
N VAL A 133 -2.42 22.21 -3.09
CA VAL A 133 -3.23 22.48 -1.91
C VAL A 133 -4.62 22.91 -2.42
N LEU A 134 -5.64 22.09 -2.16
CA LEU A 134 -7.00 22.15 -2.72
C LEU A 134 -7.12 21.78 -4.21
N SER A 135 -7.53 20.54 -4.48
CA SER A 135 -8.45 20.31 -5.61
C SER A 135 -9.13 18.97 -5.40
N SER A 136 -10.44 19.01 -5.19
CA SER A 136 -11.32 17.87 -5.42
C SER A 136 -11.91 17.92 -6.83
N GLN A 137 -11.83 19.03 -7.56
CA GLN A 137 -12.65 19.23 -8.76
C GLN A 137 -12.06 18.58 -10.01
N GLU A 138 -10.76 18.71 -10.27
CA GLU A 138 -10.16 18.10 -11.46
C GLU A 138 -10.08 16.58 -11.33
N GLU A 139 -9.77 16.07 -10.13
CA GLU A 139 -9.67 14.66 -9.80
C GLU A 139 -11.04 13.99 -9.96
N ILE A 140 -12.11 14.64 -9.48
CA ILE A 140 -13.49 14.21 -9.71
C ILE A 140 -13.88 14.33 -11.18
N THR A 141 -13.38 15.33 -11.92
CA THR A 141 -13.62 15.46 -13.36
C THR A 141 -13.00 14.30 -14.15
N GLN A 142 -11.79 13.87 -13.81
CA GLN A 142 -11.18 12.68 -14.39
C GLN A 142 -11.96 11.42 -14.02
N LEU A 143 -12.40 11.32 -12.77
CA LEU A 143 -13.22 10.20 -12.31
C LEU A 143 -14.56 10.12 -13.05
N LYS A 144 -15.17 11.24 -13.39
CA LYS A 144 -16.42 11.30 -14.18
C LYS A 144 -16.30 10.55 -15.51
N LYS A 145 -15.19 10.72 -16.24
CA LYS A 145 -14.92 10.01 -17.51
C LYS A 145 -14.85 8.49 -17.31
N LYS A 146 -14.35 8.06 -16.16
CA LYS A 146 -14.27 6.64 -15.80
C LYS A 146 -15.64 6.09 -15.43
N VAL A 147 -16.39 6.83 -14.61
CA VAL A 147 -17.72 6.42 -14.14
C VAL A 147 -18.74 6.36 -15.29
N SER A 148 -18.60 7.18 -16.33
CA SER A 148 -19.44 7.08 -17.53
C SER A 148 -19.27 5.76 -18.29
N LEU A 149 -18.15 5.06 -18.10
CA LEU A 149 -17.87 3.76 -18.72
C LEU A 149 -18.20 2.58 -17.79
N MET A 150 -18.59 2.84 -16.54
CA MET A 150 -18.90 1.81 -15.54
C MET A 150 -20.35 1.34 -15.61
N SER A 151 -20.56 0.04 -15.43
CA SER A 151 -21.89 -0.51 -15.20
C SER A 151 -22.44 -0.07 -13.83
N PRO A 152 -23.76 -0.05 -13.60
CA PRO A 152 -24.36 0.38 -12.34
C PRO A 152 -23.79 -0.34 -11.09
N GLU A 153 -23.41 -1.61 -11.22
CA GLU A 153 -22.85 -2.43 -10.14
C GLU A 153 -21.44 -1.98 -9.76
N GLU A 154 -20.66 -1.48 -10.72
CA GLU A 154 -19.29 -0.99 -10.53
C GLU A 154 -19.24 0.41 -9.92
N ARG A 155 -20.37 1.13 -9.89
CA ARG A 155 -20.49 2.49 -9.33
C ARG A 155 -20.59 2.51 -7.81
N HIS A 156 -20.47 1.35 -7.15
CA HIS A 156 -20.34 1.28 -5.69
C HIS A 156 -18.88 1.46 -5.30
N ALA A 157 -18.61 2.49 -4.51
CA ALA A 157 -17.28 2.87 -4.06
C ALA A 157 -17.21 3.04 -2.54
N THR A 158 -16.00 2.99 -2.03
CA THR A 158 -15.64 3.32 -0.66
C THR A 158 -14.85 4.62 -0.63
N LEU A 159 -15.20 5.54 0.25
CA LEU A 159 -14.39 6.70 0.59
C LEU A 159 -13.53 6.35 1.81
N MET A 160 -12.25 6.10 1.58
CA MET A 160 -11.27 5.77 2.61
C MET A 160 -10.55 7.04 3.07
N LEU A 161 -10.45 7.21 4.39
CA LEU A 161 -9.61 8.23 5.00
C LEU A 161 -8.45 7.58 5.72
N ASN A 162 -7.24 8.09 5.49
CA ASN A 162 -6.07 7.65 6.24
C ASN A 162 -5.17 8.84 6.57
N GLU A 163 -4.52 8.75 7.72
CA GLU A 163 -3.57 9.75 8.19
C GLU A 163 -2.15 9.15 8.13
N MET A 164 -1.26 9.84 7.43
CA MET A 164 0.15 9.46 7.29
C MET A 164 1.03 10.43 8.06
N GLN A 165 1.95 9.92 8.87
CA GLN A 165 2.89 10.77 9.60
C GLN A 165 3.92 11.40 8.65
N LEU A 166 4.20 12.69 8.83
CA LEU A 166 5.17 13.47 8.07
C LEU A 166 6.30 13.93 9.01
N ALA A 167 7.48 14.18 8.44
CA ALA A 167 8.52 14.92 9.13
C ALA A 167 8.11 16.41 9.15
N PRO A 168 7.97 17.05 10.33
CA PRO A 168 7.60 18.46 10.39
C PRO A 168 8.71 19.31 9.79
N GLY A 169 8.35 20.26 8.94
CA GLY A 169 9.32 21.15 8.31
C GLY A 169 8.65 22.13 7.35
N LEU A 170 9.35 23.22 7.06
CA LEU A 170 8.97 24.18 6.03
C LEU A 170 9.77 23.89 4.77
N VAL A 171 9.09 23.87 3.63
CA VAL A 171 9.70 23.66 2.31
C VAL A 171 9.21 24.76 1.39
N TYR A 172 10.14 25.52 0.82
CA TYR A 172 9.79 26.49 -0.21
C TYR A 172 9.55 25.78 -1.54
N ASN A 173 8.41 26.03 -2.17
CA ASN A 173 8.12 25.55 -3.51
C ASN A 173 8.42 26.66 -4.54
N PRO A 174 9.47 26.53 -5.39
CA PRO A 174 9.81 27.54 -6.38
C PRO A 174 8.77 27.71 -7.50
N SER A 175 8.00 26.66 -7.84
CA SER A 175 7.01 26.72 -8.92
C SER A 175 5.79 27.55 -8.53
N SER A 176 5.31 27.38 -7.30
CA SER A 176 4.15 28.11 -6.78
C SER A 176 4.52 29.40 -6.05
N GLY A 177 5.81 29.60 -5.72
CA GLY A 177 6.28 30.72 -4.91
C GLY A 177 5.79 30.69 -3.46
N THR A 178 5.33 29.54 -2.98
CA THR A 178 4.72 29.41 -1.64
C THR A 178 5.57 28.55 -0.71
N VAL A 179 5.56 28.88 0.58
CA VAL A 179 6.12 28.02 1.62
C VAL A 179 5.08 26.97 2.03
N LEU A 180 5.43 25.70 1.87
CA LEU A 180 4.67 24.54 2.33
C LEU A 180 5.13 24.13 3.73
N GLY A 181 4.25 23.45 4.46
CA GLY A 181 4.56 22.88 5.78
C GLY A 181 3.63 23.32 6.90
N ALA A 182 2.75 24.30 6.67
CA ALA A 182 1.68 24.63 7.59
C ALA A 182 0.47 23.67 7.42
N PRO A 183 -0.28 23.37 8.49
CA PRO A 183 -1.55 22.65 8.39
C PRO A 183 -2.56 23.38 7.50
N THR A 184 -3.29 22.63 6.67
CA THR A 184 -4.38 23.16 5.85
C THR A 184 -5.75 22.96 6.50
N ILE A 185 -5.82 22.19 7.59
CA ILE A 185 -7.01 22.04 8.43
C ILE A 185 -6.69 22.62 9.82
N PRO A 186 -7.59 23.41 10.42
CA PRO A 186 -7.41 23.91 11.77
C PRO A 186 -7.17 22.81 12.81
N LEU A 187 -6.51 23.16 13.91
CA LEU A 187 -6.34 22.27 15.06
C LEU A 187 -7.69 21.99 15.73
N ALA A 188 -7.72 21.10 16.73
CA ALA A 188 -8.96 20.71 17.39
C ALA A 188 -9.75 21.91 17.96
N ASP A 189 -9.07 22.96 18.42
CA ASP A 189 -9.64 24.20 18.94
C ASP A 189 -10.19 25.16 17.86
N GLY A 190 -10.01 24.82 16.58
CA GLY A 190 -10.43 25.65 15.44
C GLY A 190 -9.42 26.71 15.03
N THR A 191 -8.23 26.75 15.65
CA THR A 191 -7.18 27.72 15.31
C THR A 191 -6.22 27.19 14.26
N LEU A 192 -5.59 28.12 13.52
CA LEU A 192 -4.46 27.84 12.62
C LEU A 192 -3.29 28.74 13.05
N PRO A 193 -2.46 28.31 14.00
CA PRO A 193 -1.34 29.12 14.46
C PRO A 193 -0.32 29.32 13.33
N PRO A 194 0.20 30.54 13.12
CA PRO A 194 1.08 30.85 11.98
C PRO A 194 2.40 30.07 11.99
N ASN A 195 2.86 29.64 13.16
CA ASN A 195 4.09 28.86 13.34
C ASN A 195 3.82 27.36 13.53
N CYS A 196 2.59 26.90 13.28
CA CYS A 196 2.27 25.48 13.38
C CYS A 196 2.80 24.73 12.17
N LEU A 197 3.55 23.65 12.41
CA LEU A 197 3.99 22.75 11.36
C LEU A 197 3.03 21.56 11.26
N ALA A 198 2.72 21.17 10.03
CA ALA A 198 2.03 19.94 9.73
C ALA A 198 2.90 18.76 10.16
N THR A 199 2.29 17.85 10.90
CA THR A 199 2.94 16.61 11.35
C THR A 199 2.35 15.38 10.69
N HIS A 200 1.21 15.52 10.02
CA HIS A 200 0.55 14.45 9.31
C HIS A 200 -0.06 14.94 7.98
N GLY A 201 -0.25 14.02 7.05
CA GLY A 201 -1.06 14.19 5.84
C GLY A 201 -2.32 13.36 5.95
N LEU A 202 -3.47 14.01 5.93
CA LEU A 202 -4.79 13.38 5.88
C LEU A 202 -5.19 13.19 4.41
N VAL A 203 -5.33 11.94 3.96
CA VAL A 203 -5.59 11.58 2.58
C VAL A 203 -6.99 10.98 2.43
N PHE A 204 -7.72 11.43 1.42
CA PHE A 204 -9.04 10.94 1.03
C PHE A 204 -8.93 10.19 -0.29
N MET A 205 -9.24 8.90 -0.28
CA MET A 205 -9.20 8.03 -1.46
C MET A 205 -10.55 7.40 -1.72
N LEU A 206 -11.00 7.43 -2.97
CA LEU A 206 -12.10 6.59 -3.43
C LEU A 206 -11.55 5.25 -3.91
N GLY A 207 -12.26 4.16 -3.67
CA GLY A 207 -11.94 2.88 -4.26
C GLY A 207 -13.19 2.05 -4.56
N GLY A 208 -13.17 1.35 -5.70
CA GLY A 208 -14.29 0.51 -6.12
C GLY A 208 -14.49 -0.69 -5.20
N ILE A 209 -15.76 -1.06 -4.99
CA ILE A 209 -16.14 -2.26 -4.23
C ILE A 209 -16.07 -3.49 -5.12
N THR A 210 -16.75 -3.43 -6.27
CA THR A 210 -16.83 -4.54 -7.23
C THR A 210 -15.55 -4.68 -8.04
N THR A 211 -15.04 -3.56 -8.55
CA THR A 211 -13.81 -3.50 -9.34
C THR A 211 -12.67 -2.88 -8.55
N CYS A 212 -11.47 -3.45 -8.68
CA CYS A 212 -10.30 -3.00 -7.94
C CYS A 212 -9.70 -1.74 -8.58
N TRP A 213 -10.15 -0.57 -8.14
CA TRP A 213 -9.51 0.71 -8.43
C TRP A 213 -9.39 1.56 -7.18
N LYS A 214 -8.42 2.48 -7.17
CA LYS A 214 -8.22 3.47 -6.13
C LYS A 214 -7.80 4.79 -6.76
N GLN A 215 -8.33 5.90 -6.26
CA GLN A 215 -7.95 7.24 -6.69
C GLN A 215 -7.98 8.19 -5.50
N THR A 216 -6.89 8.90 -5.27
CA THR A 216 -6.85 10.00 -4.31
C THR A 216 -7.65 11.16 -4.87
N VAL A 217 -8.59 11.68 -4.07
CA VAL A 217 -9.49 12.76 -4.47
C VAL A 217 -9.30 14.03 -3.66
N ALA A 218 -8.68 13.94 -2.49
CA ALA A 218 -8.26 15.10 -1.71
C ALA A 218 -7.14 14.70 -0.75
N TYR A 219 -6.35 15.68 -0.35
CA TYR A 219 -5.42 15.55 0.76
C TYR A 219 -5.31 16.88 1.49
N HIS A 220 -5.03 16.80 2.78
CA HIS A 220 -4.87 17.96 3.65
C HIS A 220 -3.71 17.72 4.60
N LEU A 221 -3.04 18.80 4.98
CA LEU A 221 -1.99 18.77 5.99
C LEU A 221 -2.61 19.02 7.35
N THR A 222 -2.29 18.19 8.34
CA THR A 222 -2.81 18.28 9.70
C THR A 222 -1.67 18.36 10.71
N GLY A 223 -1.93 19.04 11.83
CA GLY A 223 -1.04 18.99 12.99
C GLY A 223 -1.22 17.70 13.79
N ASN A 224 -0.85 17.73 15.07
CA ASN A 224 -1.07 16.59 15.99
C ASN A 224 -2.56 16.33 16.29
N SER A 225 -3.42 17.28 15.92
CA SER A 225 -4.88 17.22 15.97
C SER A 225 -5.46 17.94 14.75
N PHE A 226 -6.76 17.72 14.50
CA PHE A 226 -7.51 18.46 13.48
C PHE A 226 -8.93 18.77 13.96
N HIS A 227 -9.52 19.83 13.41
CA HIS A 227 -10.88 20.23 13.69
C HIS A 227 -11.88 19.25 13.04
N ALA A 228 -12.57 18.47 13.87
CA ALA A 228 -13.44 17.39 13.39
C ALA A 228 -14.59 17.88 12.49
N LYS A 229 -15.11 19.09 12.73
CA LYS A 229 -16.17 19.68 11.91
C LYS A 229 -15.70 19.95 10.48
N THR A 230 -14.50 20.51 10.31
CA THR A 230 -13.91 20.76 8.99
C THR A 230 -13.74 19.46 8.21
N VAL A 231 -13.26 18.39 8.86
CA VAL A 231 -13.14 17.07 8.22
C VAL A 231 -14.51 16.50 7.82
N LYS A 232 -15.53 16.64 8.68
CA LYS A 232 -16.91 16.26 8.35
C LYS A 232 -17.41 17.01 7.11
N ASP A 233 -17.18 18.32 7.04
CA ASP A 233 -17.63 19.15 5.92
C ASP A 233 -16.93 18.73 4.61
N ILE A 234 -15.62 18.43 4.66
CA ILE A 234 -14.86 17.87 3.52
C ILE A 234 -15.46 16.54 3.07
N ILE A 235 -15.75 15.61 3.99
CA ILE A 235 -16.38 14.32 3.67
C ILE A 235 -17.72 14.54 2.94
N ILE A 236 -18.55 15.46 3.44
CA ILE A 236 -19.85 15.77 2.83
C ILE A 236 -19.68 16.33 1.41
N VAL A 237 -18.71 17.24 1.21
CA VAL A 237 -18.40 17.81 -0.11
C VAL A 237 -17.98 16.71 -1.09
N ILE A 238 -17.11 15.79 -0.68
CA ILE A 238 -16.68 14.67 -1.53
C ILE A 238 -17.87 13.77 -1.87
N ILE A 239 -18.70 13.41 -0.88
CA ILE A 239 -19.89 12.56 -1.12
C ILE A 239 -20.85 13.22 -2.11
N LYS A 240 -21.11 14.53 -1.96
CA LYS A 240 -21.94 15.29 -2.90
C LYS A 240 -21.36 15.29 -4.32
N ALA A 241 -20.05 15.49 -4.45
CA ALA A 241 -19.36 15.46 -5.73
C ALA A 241 -19.43 14.08 -6.40
N CYS A 242 -19.32 13.01 -5.61
CA CYS A 242 -19.48 11.64 -6.10
C CYS A 242 -20.94 11.34 -6.53
N GLU A 243 -21.93 11.79 -5.77
CA GLU A 243 -23.35 11.59 -6.12
C GLU A 243 -23.67 12.28 -7.46
N ALA A 244 -23.11 13.48 -7.70
CA ALA A 244 -23.27 14.23 -8.96
C ALA A 244 -22.71 13.48 -10.19
N ILE A 245 -21.77 12.55 -10.01
CA ILE A 245 -21.25 11.68 -11.07
C ILE A 245 -21.85 10.27 -11.01
N SER A 246 -22.93 10.05 -10.25
CA SER A 246 -23.61 8.76 -10.11
C SER A 246 -22.77 7.66 -9.43
N LEU A 247 -21.85 8.05 -8.55
CA LEU A 247 -21.04 7.13 -7.75
C LEU A 247 -21.61 7.02 -6.33
N LYS A 248 -22.02 5.82 -5.94
CA LYS A 248 -22.59 5.51 -4.62
C LYS A 248 -21.48 5.18 -3.64
N ASN A 249 -21.43 5.85 -2.48
CA ASN A 249 -20.27 5.78 -1.60
C ASN A 249 -20.62 5.25 -0.20
N VAL A 250 -19.70 4.47 0.36
CA VAL A 250 -19.66 4.11 1.78
C VAL A 250 -18.36 4.67 2.37
N VAL A 251 -18.41 5.33 3.53
CA VAL A 251 -17.21 5.90 4.16
C VAL A 251 -16.52 4.85 5.04
N VAL A 252 -15.20 4.74 4.91
CA VAL A 252 -14.33 3.85 5.70
C VAL A 252 -13.21 4.67 6.34
N THR A 253 -13.14 4.62 7.66
CA THR A 253 -12.10 5.30 8.46
C THR A 253 -11.42 4.30 9.38
N ASP A 254 -10.16 4.52 9.73
CA ASP A 254 -9.50 3.73 10.78
C ASP A 254 -10.11 4.02 12.17
N THR A 255 -9.76 3.20 13.16
CA THR A 255 -10.30 3.29 14.52
C THR A 255 -9.50 4.21 15.45
N ARG A 256 -8.59 5.04 14.92
CA ARG A 256 -7.79 5.95 15.75
C ARG A 256 -8.68 7.01 16.41
N GLY A 257 -8.27 7.46 17.59
CA GLY A 257 -9.05 8.39 18.42
C GLY A 257 -9.45 9.69 17.71
N ARG A 258 -8.63 10.20 16.79
CA ARG A 258 -8.92 11.44 16.04
C ARG A 258 -10.18 11.33 15.17
N ASN A 259 -10.42 10.15 14.57
CA ASN A 259 -11.60 9.90 13.75
C ASN A 259 -12.89 9.76 14.57
N GLN A 260 -12.79 9.38 15.85
CA GLN A 260 -13.95 9.25 16.73
C GLN A 260 -14.70 10.58 16.93
N ALA A 261 -13.99 11.72 16.91
CA ALA A 261 -14.63 13.03 16.99
C ALA A 261 -15.50 13.31 15.75
N VAL A 262 -15.03 12.91 14.56
CA VAL A 262 -15.79 13.02 13.31
C VAL A 262 -17.03 12.11 13.35
N TRP A 263 -16.88 10.87 13.85
CA TRP A 263 -17.99 9.93 14.01
C TRP A 263 -19.11 10.49 14.89
N LYS A 264 -18.76 11.08 16.03
CA LYS A 264 -19.73 11.74 16.93
C LYS A 264 -20.53 12.83 16.20
N LEU A 265 -19.88 13.61 15.33
CA LEU A 265 -20.56 14.64 14.53
C LEU A 265 -21.49 14.06 13.44
N PHE A 266 -21.25 12.83 12.99
CA PHE A 266 -22.19 12.08 12.14
C PHE A 266 -23.25 11.33 12.96
N GLY A 267 -23.22 11.43 14.29
CA GLY A 267 -24.12 10.68 15.17
C GLY A 267 -23.84 9.17 15.16
N ILE A 268 -22.63 8.77 14.78
CA ILE A 268 -22.15 7.39 14.83
C ILE A 268 -21.69 7.10 16.25
N ILE A 269 -22.26 6.04 16.85
CA ILE A 269 -22.01 5.65 18.24
C ILE A 269 -21.39 4.27 18.23
N VAL A 270 -20.15 4.20 18.71
CA VAL A 270 -19.40 2.95 18.88
C VAL A 270 -18.91 2.91 20.33
N GLY A 271 -19.52 2.05 21.15
CA GLY A 271 -19.22 1.96 22.57
C GLY A 271 -19.55 0.57 23.12
N LYS A 272 -18.76 0.10 24.09
CA LYS A 272 -18.88 -1.24 24.68
C LYS A 272 -20.25 -1.51 25.33
N HIS A 273 -20.91 -0.46 25.82
CA HIS A 273 -22.15 -0.55 26.60
C HIS A 273 -23.35 0.15 25.92
N SER A 274 -23.17 0.65 24.70
CA SER A 274 -24.21 1.35 23.94
C SER A 274 -24.63 0.51 22.73
N LYS A 275 -25.92 0.55 22.35
CA LYS A 275 -26.34 -0.01 21.06
C LYS A 275 -25.57 0.68 19.94
N PRO A 276 -24.86 -0.06 19.07
CA PRO A 276 -24.03 0.55 18.04
C PRO A 276 -24.93 1.22 17.00
N LYS A 277 -24.59 2.47 16.65
CA LYS A 277 -25.16 3.18 15.51
C LYS A 277 -24.03 3.41 14.52
N THR A 278 -24.01 2.63 13.44
CA THR A 278 -22.91 2.57 12.47
C THR A 278 -23.22 3.25 11.13
N SER A 279 -24.38 3.89 11.02
CA SER A 279 -24.81 4.63 9.84
C SER A 279 -25.38 6.00 10.21
N CYS A 280 -25.37 6.89 9.23
CA CYS A 280 -25.99 8.20 9.29
C CYS A 280 -26.72 8.47 7.96
N PRO A 281 -27.76 9.32 7.95
CA PRO A 281 -28.49 9.66 6.73
C PRO A 281 -27.55 10.18 5.64
N HIS A 282 -27.81 9.78 4.39
CA HIS A 282 -26.99 10.22 3.27
C HIS A 282 -27.15 11.73 3.00
N PRO A 283 -26.06 12.50 2.76
CA PRO A 283 -26.13 13.96 2.60
C PRO A 283 -26.97 14.48 1.43
N CYS A 284 -27.24 13.65 0.42
CA CYS A 284 -28.05 13.99 -0.75
C CYS A 284 -29.43 13.30 -0.75
N ASP A 285 -29.64 12.31 0.10
CA ASP A 285 -30.84 11.47 0.09
C ASP A 285 -31.14 10.97 1.51
N ALA A 286 -32.11 11.58 2.18
CA ALA A 286 -32.42 11.25 3.56
C ALA A 286 -33.02 9.84 3.73
N SER A 287 -33.44 9.18 2.65
CA SER A 287 -33.98 7.82 2.69
C SER A 287 -32.91 6.71 2.69
N ARG A 288 -31.63 7.09 2.49
CA ARG A 288 -30.48 6.19 2.36
C ARG A 288 -29.50 6.26 3.52
#